data_AF-A0A936KMF6-F1
#
_entry.id   AF-A0A936KMF6-F1
#
_cell.length_a   1.000
_cell.length_b   1.000
_cell.length_c   1.000
_cell.angle_alpha   90.00
_cell.angle_beta   90.00
_cell.angle_gamma   90.00
#
_symmetry.space_group_name_H-M   'P 1'
#
loop_
_entity.id
_entity.type
_entity.pdbx_description
1 polymer ?
#
loop_
_entity_poly.entity_id
_entity_poly.type
_entity_poly.pdbx_seq_one_letter_code
_entity_poly.pdbx_strand_id
1 'polypeptide(L)'
;MGKEILNLETDLAKISRKIEDLRDFVKNYNKVATKDYDSKTSVLGLANGLNQYGLSKVDSIVMGQPRIFSALVPLLKKYPIQTLKVICTGRF
;
A
#
# COMPACT_ATOMS: atom_id res chain seq x y z
N MET A 1 -10.08 -16.99 12.83
CA MET A 1 -8.99 -16.00 12.80
C MET A 1 -7.82 -16.42 11.91
N GLY A 2 -7.11 -17.53 12.15
CA GLY A 2 -5.95 -17.92 11.31
C GLY A 2 -6.24 -18.04 9.79
N LYS A 3 -7.39 -18.61 9.41
CA LYS A 3 -7.81 -18.72 8.01
C LYS A 3 -8.06 -17.36 7.33
N GLU A 4 -8.54 -16.36 8.07
CA GLU A 4 -8.77 -15.02 7.51
C GLU A 4 -7.47 -14.27 7.27
N ILE A 5 -6.49 -14.43 8.17
CA ILE A 5 -5.16 -13.87 8.02
C ILE A 5 -4.49 -14.48 6.79
N LEU A 6 -4.53 -15.81 6.65
CA LEU A 6 -3.99 -16.49 5.47
C LEU A 6 -4.67 -16.03 4.16
N ASN A 7 -5.99 -15.84 4.17
CA ASN A 7 -6.72 -15.34 3.01
C ASN A 7 -6.32 -13.89 2.67
N LEU A 8 -6.16 -13.04 3.69
CA LEU A 8 -5.68 -11.67 3.53
C LEU A 8 -4.28 -11.66 2.92
N GLU A 9 -3.35 -12.45 3.45
CA GLU A 9 -1.99 -12.57 2.92
C GLU A 9 -1.97 -13.11 1.49
N THR A 10 -2.83 -14.08 1.19
CA THR A 10 -2.98 -14.63 -0.17
C THR A 10 -3.50 -13.57 -1.15
N ASP A 11 -4.49 -12.78 -0.74
CA ASP A 11 -5.02 -11.70 -1.57
C ASP A 11 -3.98 -10.58 -1.76
N LEU A 12 -3.19 -10.26 -0.72
CA LEU A 12 -2.05 -9.33 -0.81
C LEU A 12 -0.95 -9.85 -1.75
N ALA A 13 -0.68 -11.16 -1.73
CA ALA A 13 0.28 -11.78 -2.64
C ALA A 13 -0.19 -11.71 -4.09
N LYS A 14 -1.49 -11.92 -4.37
CA LYS A 14 -2.06 -11.85 -5.72
C LYS A 14 -1.98 -10.46 -6.36
N ILE A 15 -2.07 -9.40 -5.56
CA ILE A 15 -1.98 -8.03 -6.09
C ILE A 15 -0.53 -7.58 -6.29
N SER A 16 0.44 -8.29 -5.70
CA SER A 16 1.86 -7.97 -5.78
C SER A 16 2.46 -8.38 -7.13
N ARG A 17 3.43 -7.61 -7.64
CA ARG A 17 4.18 -8.00 -8.86
C ARG A 17 5.04 -9.24 -8.60
N LYS A 18 5.31 -9.98 -9.67
CA LYS A 18 6.29 -11.06 -9.66
C LYS A 18 7.71 -10.50 -9.54
N ILE A 19 8.63 -11.30 -9.01
CA ILE A 19 10.01 -10.88 -8.69
C ILE A 19 10.76 -10.44 -9.96
N GLU A 20 10.53 -11.10 -11.09
CA GLU A 20 11.12 -10.75 -12.37
C GLU A 20 10.76 -9.31 -12.81
N ASP A 21 9.51 -8.89 -12.62
CA ASP A 21 9.04 -7.56 -12.98
C ASP A 21 9.58 -6.46 -12.05
N LEU A 22 10.08 -6.83 -10.87
CA LEU A 22 10.70 -5.90 -9.92
C LEU A 22 12.13 -5.50 -10.31
N ARG A 23 12.75 -6.20 -11.27
CA ARG A 23 14.10 -5.89 -11.75
C ARG A 23 14.11 -4.74 -12.77
N ASP A 24 12.96 -4.37 -13.32
CA ASP A 24 12.82 -3.31 -14.33
C ASP A 24 12.76 -1.93 -13.66
N PHE A 25 13.88 -1.21 -13.67
CA PHE A 25 14.00 0.11 -13.04
C PHE A 25 13.05 1.16 -13.66
N VAL A 26 12.79 1.09 -14.97
CA VAL A 26 11.92 2.05 -15.68
C VAL A 26 10.49 1.88 -15.20
N LYS A 27 10.02 0.64 -15.07
CA LYS A 27 8.65 0.34 -14.61
C LYS A 27 8.44 0.51 -13.11
N ASN A 28 9.53 0.57 -12.34
CA ASN A 28 9.48 0.73 -10.88
C ASN A 28 9.77 2.17 -10.42
N TYR A 29 10.24 3.05 -11.30
CA TYR A 29 10.41 4.46 -10.99
C TYR A 29 9.21 5.28 -11.47
N ASN A 30 8.15 5.35 -10.66
CA ASN A 30 6.95 6.14 -10.99
C ASN A 30 6.88 7.36 -10.08
N LYS A 31 7.34 8.51 -10.57
CA LYS A 31 7.22 9.78 -9.84
C LYS A 31 5.77 10.28 -9.93
N VAL A 32 5.11 10.44 -8.79
CA VAL A 32 3.73 10.95 -8.70
C VAL A 32 3.66 12.11 -7.74
N ALA A 33 2.74 13.05 -7.97
CA ALA A 33 2.46 14.11 -7.02
C ALA A 33 1.76 13.53 -5.78
N THR A 34 2.17 13.95 -4.59
CA THR A 34 1.62 13.43 -3.32
C THR A 34 0.11 13.68 -3.23
N LYS A 35 -0.36 14.83 -3.73
CA LYS A 35 -1.79 15.21 -3.77
C LYS A 35 -2.63 14.30 -4.66
N ASP A 36 -2.11 13.97 -5.85
CA ASP A 36 -2.81 13.08 -6.80
C ASP A 36 -2.91 11.65 -6.26
N TYR A 37 -1.94 11.24 -5.46
CA TYR A 37 -1.96 9.95 -4.79
C TYR A 37 -2.96 9.92 -3.64
N ASP A 38 -2.92 10.92 -2.76
CA ASP A 38 -3.77 10.97 -1.57
C ASP A 38 -5.25 11.03 -1.95
N SER A 39 -5.59 11.74 -3.04
CA SER A 39 -6.96 11.76 -3.58
C SER A 39 -7.44 10.37 -4.04
N LYS A 40 -6.57 9.55 -4.66
CA LYS A 40 -6.92 8.21 -5.15
C LYS A 40 -6.91 7.13 -4.07
N THR A 41 -6.20 7.37 -2.97
CA THR A 41 -5.94 6.38 -1.93
C THR A 41 -6.24 6.90 -0.52
N SER A 42 -7.20 7.81 -0.41
CA SER A 42 -7.52 8.53 0.84
C SER A 42 -7.68 7.64 2.08
N VAL A 43 -8.10 6.38 1.91
CA VAL A 43 -8.19 5.36 2.98
C VAL A 43 -6.83 5.08 3.66
N LEU A 44 -5.71 5.28 2.96
CA LEU A 44 -4.36 5.06 3.48
C LEU A 44 -3.82 6.27 4.25
N GLY A 45 -4.37 7.48 4.04
CA GLY A 45 -3.99 8.70 4.75
C GLY A 45 -2.51 9.05 4.64
N LEU A 46 -1.92 8.95 3.44
CA LEU A 46 -0.47 9.12 3.25
C LEU A 46 0.00 10.50 3.69
N ALA A 47 -0.75 11.57 3.39
CA ALA A 47 -0.38 12.92 3.81
C ALA A 47 -0.25 13.04 5.33
N ASN A 48 -1.18 12.42 6.08
CA ASN A 48 -1.11 12.39 7.54
C ASN A 48 0.08 11.56 8.04
N GLY A 49 0.35 10.41 7.41
CA GLY A 49 1.53 9.61 7.73
C GLY A 49 2.83 10.38 7.50
N LEU A 50 3.00 11.02 6.34
CA LEU A 50 4.17 11.83 6.03
C LEU A 50 4.35 12.99 7.03
N ASN A 51 3.26 13.65 7.43
CA ASN A 51 3.28 14.67 8.47
C ASN A 51 3.77 14.14 9.82
N GLN A 52 3.34 12.93 10.23
CA GLN A 52 3.79 12.29 11.47
C GLN A 52 5.29 11.96 11.44
N TYR A 53 5.85 11.66 10.26
CA TYR A 53 7.29 11.48 10.06
C TYR A 53 8.07 12.80 9.88
N GLY A 54 7.43 13.96 10.04
CA GLY A 54 8.06 15.28 9.87
C GLY A 54 8.25 15.72 8.41
N LEU A 55 7.67 15.01 7.45
CA LEU A 55 7.80 15.23 6.01
C LEU A 55 6.59 15.98 5.43
N SER A 56 6.33 17.17 5.93
CA SER A 56 5.09 17.91 5.63
C SER A 56 5.04 18.63 4.28
N LYS A 57 6.18 18.77 3.59
CA LYS A 57 6.30 19.51 2.31
C LYS A 57 6.74 18.62 1.14
N VAL A 58 6.39 17.33 1.15
CA VAL A 58 6.76 16.43 0.06
C VAL A 58 5.79 16.61 -1.11
N ASP A 59 6.26 17.27 -2.18
CA ASP A 59 5.45 17.51 -3.38
C ASP A 59 5.30 16.26 -4.27
N SER A 60 6.31 15.40 -4.28
CA SER A 60 6.34 14.18 -5.10
C SER A 60 6.92 12.99 -4.37
N ILE A 61 6.34 11.82 -4.61
CA ILE A 61 6.81 10.53 -4.12
C ILE A 61 7.16 9.62 -5.29
N VAL A 62 8.14 8.74 -5.08
CA VAL A 62 8.47 7.69 -6.05
C VAL A 62 7.74 6.42 -5.65
N MET A 63 6.89 5.93 -6.52
CA MET A 63 6.13 4.70 -6.30
C MET A 63 6.70 3.55 -7.13
N GLY A 64 7.19 2.53 -6.41
CA GLY A 64 7.63 1.25 -6.98
C GLY A 64 6.55 0.61 -7.85
N GLN A 65 5.33 0.52 -7.33
CA GLN A 65 4.25 -0.23 -7.95
C GLN A 65 2.90 0.48 -7.78
N PRO A 66 2.56 1.45 -8.67
CA PRO A 66 1.33 2.23 -8.54
C PRO A 66 0.06 1.36 -8.51
N ARG A 67 0.05 0.25 -9.26
CA ARG A 67 -1.11 -0.64 -9.38
C ARG A 67 -1.48 -1.35 -8.07
N ILE A 68 -0.50 -1.65 -7.22
CA ILE A 68 -0.77 -2.27 -5.91
C ILE A 68 -1.70 -1.40 -5.09
N PHE A 69 -1.46 -0.09 -5.05
CA PHE A 69 -2.23 0.82 -4.20
C PHE A 69 -3.69 0.93 -4.64
N SER A 70 -3.97 0.95 -5.95
CA SER A 70 -5.34 0.89 -6.47
C SER A 70 -6.06 -0.42 -6.10
N ALA A 71 -5.34 -1.54 -6.05
CA ALA A 71 -5.89 -2.84 -5.67
C ALA A 71 -5.95 -3.06 -4.15
N LEU A 72 -5.14 -2.33 -3.37
CA LEU A 72 -5.06 -2.43 -1.92
C LEU A 72 -6.27 -1.78 -1.24
N VAL A 73 -6.72 -0.61 -1.71
CA VAL A 73 -7.87 0.10 -1.14
C VAL A 73 -9.14 -0.77 -1.05
N PRO A 74 -9.61 -1.47 -2.10
CA PRO A 74 -10.77 -2.33 -1.99
C PRO A 74 -10.53 -3.55 -1.10
N LEU A 75 -9.29 -4.06 -1.06
CA LEU A 75 -8.91 -5.18 -0.20
C LEU A 75 -8.97 -4.78 1.29
N LEU A 76 -8.48 -3.58 1.65
CA LEU A 76 -8.59 -3.07 3.02
C LEU A 76 -10.05 -2.88 3.47
N LYS A 77 -10.96 -2.51 2.56
CA LYS A 77 -12.39 -2.41 2.85
C LYS A 77 -13.08 -3.77 3.00
N LYS A 78 -12.53 -4.83 2.41
CA LYS A 78 -13.10 -6.19 2.42
C LYS A 78 -12.90 -6.90 3.76
N TYR A 79 -11.81 -6.63 4.46
CA TYR A 79 -11.44 -7.36 5.69
C TYR A 79 -11.76 -6.57 6.96
N PRO A 80 -12.14 -7.24 8.07
CA PRO A 80 -12.38 -6.58 9.35
C PRO A 80 -11.12 -5.90 9.91
N ILE A 81 -11.31 -4.76 10.58
CA ILE A 81 -10.20 -4.01 11.20
C ILE A 81 -9.40 -4.84 12.21
N GLN A 82 -10.05 -5.78 12.89
CA GLN A 82 -9.39 -6.68 13.84
C GLN A 82 -8.34 -7.56 13.13
N THR A 83 -8.67 -8.10 11.96
CA THR A 83 -7.76 -8.92 11.15
C THR A 83 -6.61 -8.09 10.60
N LEU A 84 -6.88 -6.86 10.16
CA LEU A 84 -5.84 -5.90 9.74
C LEU A 84 -4.90 -5.51 10.90
N LYS A 85 -5.42 -5.36 12.11
CA LYS A 85 -4.60 -5.06 13.28
C LYS A 85 -3.63 -6.20 13.59
N VAL A 86 -4.11 -7.44 13.56
CA VAL A 86 -3.30 -8.63 13.85
C VAL A 86 -2.14 -8.75 12.87
N ILE A 87 -2.35 -8.56 11.56
CA ILE A 87 -1.25 -8.65 10.59
C ILE A 87 -0.21 -7.53 10.78
N CYS A 88 -0.64 -6.33 11.17
CA CYS A 88 0.29 -5.22 11.44
C CYS A 88 1.09 -5.43 12.74
N THR A 89 0.51 -6.11 13.74
CA THR A 89 1.21 -6.39 15.01
C THR A 89 1.97 -7.71 15.03
N GLY A 90 1.60 -8.68 14.19
CA GLY A 90 2.22 -10.01 14.16
C GLY A 90 3.42 -10.11 13.20
N ARG A 91 3.71 -9.03 12.47
CA ARG A 91 4.73 -8.95 11.42
C ARG A 91 5.81 -7.97 11.86
N PHE A 92 6.53 -8.33 12.92
CA PHE A 92 7.74 -7.68 13.40
C PHE A 92 8.93 -8.60 13.20
#